data_AF-A0A6A4H8L3-F1
#
_entry.id   AF-A0A6A4H8L3-F1
#
_cell.length_a   1.000
_cell.length_b   1.000
_cell.length_c   1.000
_cell.angle_alpha   90.00
_cell.angle_beta   90.00
_cell.angle_gamma   90.00
#
_symmetry.space_group_name_H-M   'P 1'
#
loop_
_entity.id
_entity.type
_entity.pdbx_description
1 polymer ?
#
loop_
_entity_poly.entity_id
_entity_poly.type
_entity_poly.pdbx_seq_one_letter_code
_entity_poly.pdbx_strand_id
1 'polypeptide(L)'
;MSSFQSGRDCFRSIPDSAVDTGETRLPTTAVATMKQRVILFIDKIRGTDTKDLLRQKALSILDGAEDNLHDAFLLLQGCQSQLPPGHRQELATLLNDHERLTSSLSNSRRLIAECESPTNLLRVQSGVRIHAKWVVQYSRRVRIFSDGAIRDGIRDGLQKELLKKKPGRSPAQPALL
;
A
#
# COMPACT_ATOMS: atom_id res chain seq x y z
N MET A 1 30.85 4.47 22.50
CA MET A 1 31.05 5.26 21.26
C MET A 1 30.35 4.51 20.15
N SER A 2 29.26 5.06 19.62
CA SER A 2 28.31 4.39 18.72
C SER A 2 28.81 4.34 17.27
N SER A 3 28.79 3.14 16.69
CA SER A 3 29.08 2.89 15.28
C SER A 3 27.78 2.94 14.47
N PHE A 4 27.55 4.03 13.73
CA PHE A 4 26.46 4.15 12.74
C PHE A 4 26.78 3.26 11.52
N GLN A 5 26.20 2.08 11.45
CA GLN A 5 26.22 1.24 10.24
C GLN A 5 25.15 1.72 9.25
N SER A 6 25.59 2.63 8.37
CA SER A 6 25.28 2.76 6.94
C SER A 6 23.98 2.12 6.43
N GLY A 7 22.98 2.97 6.14
CA GLY A 7 21.76 2.65 5.37
C GLY A 7 22.00 2.35 3.88
N ARG A 8 23.08 1.63 3.53
CA ARG A 8 23.33 1.12 2.18
C ARG A 8 22.70 -0.24 1.91
N ASP A 9 22.32 -0.98 2.95
CA ASP A 9 21.93 -2.39 2.79
C ASP A 9 20.42 -2.62 2.60
N CYS A 10 19.57 -1.60 2.74
CA CYS A 10 18.11 -1.78 2.67
C CYS A 10 17.52 -1.87 1.25
N PHE A 11 18.30 -1.69 0.18
CA PHE A 11 17.76 -1.54 -1.19
C PHE A 11 18.37 -2.45 -2.25
N ARG A 12 19.18 -3.46 -1.86
CA ARG A 12 19.73 -4.45 -2.81
C ARG A 12 18.77 -5.62 -3.00
N SER A 13 17.80 -5.48 -3.90
CA SER A 13 17.11 -6.60 -4.56
C SER A 13 16.23 -6.08 -5.70
N ILE A 14 16.82 -5.78 -6.85
CA ILE A 14 16.08 -5.65 -8.11
C ILE A 14 16.80 -6.54 -9.13
N PRO A 15 16.15 -7.55 -9.71
CA PRO A 15 16.76 -8.31 -10.80
C PRO A 15 16.75 -7.45 -12.08
N ASP A 16 17.93 -7.30 -12.69
CA ASP A 16 18.09 -6.72 -14.02
C ASP A 16 17.58 -7.73 -15.06
N SER A 17 16.38 -7.51 -15.59
CA SER A 17 16.00 -8.05 -16.90
C SER A 17 15.93 -6.91 -17.91
N ALA A 18 16.97 -6.86 -18.74
CA ALA A 18 17.12 -5.92 -19.82
C ALA A 18 16.01 -6.12 -20.87
N VAL A 19 15.27 -5.04 -21.15
CA VAL A 19 14.58 -4.87 -22.43
C VAL A 19 15.37 -3.84 -23.22
N ASP A 20 15.95 -4.30 -24.31
CA ASP A 20 16.76 -3.56 -25.25
C ASP A 20 15.82 -2.86 -26.26
N THR A 21 15.75 -1.53 -26.16
CA THR A 21 15.11 -0.66 -27.14
C THR A 21 16.09 0.46 -27.41
N GLY A 22 16.55 0.57 -28.66
CA GLY A 22 17.59 1.48 -29.14
C GLY A 22 17.25 2.97 -29.05
N GLU A 23 16.96 3.45 -27.85
CA GLU A 23 17.06 4.85 -27.47
C GLU A 23 18.42 5.05 -26.82
N THR A 24 19.08 6.16 -27.13
CA THR A 24 20.37 6.56 -26.56
C THR A 24 20.24 6.69 -25.04
N ARG A 25 20.42 5.58 -24.32
CA ARG A 25 20.38 5.55 -22.86
C ARG A 25 21.60 6.30 -22.36
N LEU A 26 21.39 7.56 -21.98
CA LEU A 26 22.32 8.27 -21.11
C LEU A 26 22.66 7.33 -19.95
N PRO A 27 23.95 7.09 -19.66
CA PRO A 27 24.33 6.18 -18.60
C PRO A 27 23.65 6.63 -17.31
N THR A 28 23.08 5.69 -16.55
CA THR A 28 22.25 5.94 -15.37
C THR A 28 22.96 6.84 -14.35
N THR A 29 24.30 6.77 -14.33
CA THR A 29 25.21 7.64 -13.59
C THR A 29 25.20 9.09 -14.08
N ALA A 30 25.16 9.37 -15.38
CA ALA A 30 25.05 10.72 -15.92
C ALA A 30 23.70 11.38 -15.58
N VAL A 31 22.59 10.64 -15.64
CA VAL A 31 21.27 11.15 -15.23
C VAL A 31 21.21 11.41 -13.72
N ALA A 32 21.77 10.51 -12.91
CA ALA A 32 21.88 10.72 -11.47
C ALA A 32 22.75 11.94 -11.14
N THR A 33 23.89 12.09 -11.82
CA THR A 33 24.81 13.23 -11.65
C THR A 33 24.17 14.54 -12.09
N MET A 34 23.39 14.53 -13.16
CA MET A 34 22.69 15.72 -13.67
C MET A 34 21.54 16.14 -12.75
N LYS A 35 20.76 15.19 -12.23
CA LYS A 35 19.78 15.46 -11.16
C LYS A 35 20.45 16.04 -9.93
N GLN A 36 21.56 15.45 -9.48
CA GLN A 36 22.36 15.95 -8.36
C GLN A 36 22.85 17.38 -8.58
N ARG A 37 23.33 17.69 -9.79
CA ARG A 37 23.79 19.04 -10.18
C ARG A 37 22.66 20.07 -10.22
N VAL A 38 21.47 19.69 -10.69
CA VAL A 38 20.28 20.57 -10.67
C VAL A 38 19.84 20.85 -9.23
N ILE A 39 19.88 19.86 -8.35
CA ILE A 39 19.56 20.02 -6.93
C ILE A 39 20.55 20.96 -6.25
N LEU A 40 21.86 20.77 -6.48
CA LEU A 40 22.90 21.67 -5.97
C LEU A 40 22.79 23.09 -6.53
N PHE A 41 22.33 23.24 -7.78
CA PHE A 41 22.07 24.54 -8.39
C PHE A 41 20.88 25.26 -7.73
N ILE A 42 19.82 24.52 -7.41
CA ILE A 42 18.64 25.05 -6.70
C ILE A 42 19.00 25.41 -5.24
N ASP A 43 19.78 24.56 -4.55
CA ASP A 43 20.31 24.85 -3.19
C ASP A 43 21.16 26.12 -3.16
N LYS A 44 21.98 26.34 -4.20
CA LYS A 44 22.88 27.51 -4.30
C LYS A 44 22.14 28.82 -4.57
N ILE A 45 20.89 28.78 -5.04
CA ILE A 45 20.09 29.97 -5.39
C ILE A 45 19.03 30.30 -4.31
N ARG A 46 18.56 29.34 -3.51
CA ARG A 46 17.42 29.53 -2.58
C ARG A 46 17.54 28.76 -1.26
N GLY A 47 18.70 28.79 -0.60
CA GLY A 47 19.16 27.89 0.48
C GLY A 47 18.32 27.67 1.76
N THR A 48 17.00 27.88 1.74
CA THR A 48 16.06 27.53 2.82
C THR A 48 14.72 27.07 2.23
N ASP A 49 14.19 27.78 1.23
CA ASP A 49 12.92 27.46 0.56
C ASP A 49 12.86 26.06 -0.07
N THR A 50 13.99 25.57 -0.59
CA THR A 50 14.01 24.28 -1.30
C THR A 50 13.84 23.11 -0.34
N LYS A 51 14.48 23.16 0.84
CA LYS A 51 14.40 22.12 1.86
C LYS A 51 12.96 22.02 2.39
N ASP A 52 12.37 23.16 2.71
CA ASP A 52 11.02 23.23 3.25
C ASP A 52 9.98 22.81 2.22
N LEU A 53 10.15 23.21 0.95
CA LEU A 53 9.29 22.74 -0.15
C LEU A 53 9.38 21.22 -0.34
N LEU A 54 10.58 20.64 -0.28
CA LEU A 54 10.76 19.19 -0.41
C LEU A 54 10.13 18.44 0.75
N ARG A 55 10.34 18.94 1.98
CA ARG A 55 9.74 18.39 3.19
C ARG A 55 8.22 18.47 3.13
N GLN A 56 7.65 19.63 2.80
CA GLN A 56 6.21 19.83 2.66
C GLN A 56 5.61 18.91 1.60
N LYS A 57 6.25 18.77 0.43
CA LYS A 57 5.79 17.84 -0.61
C LYS A 57 5.85 16.39 -0.16
N ALA A 58 6.87 15.99 0.60
CA ALA A 58 6.97 14.64 1.13
C ALA A 58 5.88 14.37 2.18
N LEU A 59 5.65 15.31 3.10
CA LEU A 59 4.58 15.22 4.10
C LEU A 59 3.20 15.16 3.46
N SER A 60 2.90 16.02 2.49
CA SER A 60 1.60 16.00 1.81
C SER A 60 1.30 14.67 1.10
N ILE A 61 2.30 14.03 0.48
CA ILE A 61 2.14 12.69 -0.10
C ILE A 61 1.91 11.65 1.00
N LEU A 62 2.59 11.80 2.14
CA LEU A 62 2.48 10.89 3.26
C LEU A 62 1.12 11.01 3.95
N ASP A 63 0.63 12.22 4.21
CA ASP A 63 -0.70 12.49 4.76
C ASP A 63 -1.78 11.83 3.90
N GLY A 64 -1.74 12.04 2.57
CA GLY A 64 -2.68 11.39 1.67
C GLY A 64 -2.55 9.87 1.63
N ALA A 65 -1.37 9.31 1.89
CA ALA A 65 -1.20 7.86 2.03
C ALA A 65 -1.76 7.34 3.36
N GLU A 66 -1.57 8.07 4.46
CA GLU A 66 -2.13 7.72 5.76
C GLU A 66 -3.67 7.75 5.73
N ASP A 67 -4.28 8.76 5.09
CA ASP A 67 -5.73 8.84 4.89
C ASP A 67 -6.26 7.63 4.10
N ASN A 68 -5.63 7.31 2.95
CA ASN A 68 -6.03 6.17 2.14
C ASN A 68 -5.87 4.82 2.86
N LEU A 69 -4.86 4.71 3.73
CA LEU A 69 -4.62 3.53 4.54
C LEU A 69 -5.66 3.40 5.66
N HIS A 70 -6.03 4.52 6.27
CA HIS A 70 -7.09 4.60 7.28
C HIS A 70 -8.46 4.23 6.71
N ASP A 71 -8.84 4.81 5.57
CA ASP A 71 -10.10 4.48 4.89
C ASP A 71 -10.19 2.99 4.54
N ALA A 72 -9.10 2.41 4.04
CA ALA A 72 -9.04 0.97 3.77
C ALA A 72 -9.21 0.14 5.04
N PHE A 73 -8.64 0.58 6.16
CA PHE A 73 -8.81 -0.12 7.43
C PHE A 73 -10.25 -0.10 7.94
N LEU A 74 -10.93 1.05 7.83
CA LEU A 74 -12.35 1.16 8.17
C LEU A 74 -13.22 0.19 7.36
N LEU A 75 -12.92 0.03 6.06
CA LEU A 75 -13.61 -0.97 5.22
C LEU A 75 -13.38 -2.40 5.74
N LEU A 76 -12.14 -2.77 6.07
CA LEU A 76 -11.83 -4.09 6.61
C LEU A 76 -12.55 -4.37 7.94
N GLN A 77 -12.58 -3.39 8.85
CA GLN A 77 -13.28 -3.51 10.12
C GLN A 77 -14.79 -3.69 9.93
N GLY A 78 -15.39 -2.94 9.00
CA GLY A 78 -16.81 -3.09 8.65
C GLY A 78 -17.13 -4.50 8.15
N CYS A 79 -16.27 -5.07 7.30
CA CYS A 79 -16.46 -6.41 6.75
C CYS A 79 -16.26 -7.54 7.77
N GLN A 80 -15.45 -7.34 8.82
CA GLN A 80 -15.08 -8.38 9.77
C GLN A 80 -16.29 -9.06 10.45
N SER A 81 -17.35 -8.30 10.74
CA SER A 81 -18.57 -8.81 11.40
C SER A 81 -19.45 -9.68 10.51
N GLN A 82 -19.37 -9.50 9.18
CA GLN A 82 -20.22 -10.16 8.19
C GLN A 82 -19.46 -11.19 7.34
N LEU A 83 -18.23 -11.50 7.75
CA LEU A 83 -17.29 -12.22 6.92
C LEU A 83 -17.59 -13.73 6.89
N PRO A 84 -17.78 -14.33 5.70
CA PRO A 84 -17.86 -15.78 5.58
C PRO A 84 -16.57 -16.46 6.07
N PRO A 85 -16.63 -17.70 6.58
CA PRO A 85 -15.45 -18.39 7.12
C PRO A 85 -14.28 -18.51 6.13
N GLY A 86 -14.59 -18.63 4.83
CA GLY A 86 -13.58 -18.76 3.75
C GLY A 86 -12.70 -17.54 3.55
N HIS A 87 -13.11 -16.37 4.05
CA HIS A 87 -12.40 -15.09 3.87
C HIS A 87 -11.48 -14.73 5.04
N ARG A 88 -11.48 -15.51 6.14
CA ARG A 88 -10.75 -15.18 7.38
C ARG A 88 -9.22 -15.14 7.20
N GLN A 89 -8.66 -16.04 6.41
CA GLN A 89 -7.21 -16.08 6.17
C GLN A 89 -6.74 -14.90 5.34
N GLU A 90 -7.52 -14.51 4.33
CA GLU A 90 -7.24 -13.32 3.53
C GLU A 90 -7.39 -12.04 4.37
N LEU A 91 -8.42 -11.94 5.22
CA LEU A 91 -8.56 -10.84 6.18
C LEU A 91 -7.33 -10.72 7.09
N ALA A 92 -6.86 -11.83 7.67
CA ALA A 92 -5.67 -11.82 8.53
C ALA A 92 -4.42 -11.32 7.77
N THR A 93 -4.29 -11.70 6.50
CA THR A 93 -3.19 -11.22 5.64
C THR A 93 -3.30 -9.72 5.39
N LEU A 94 -4.50 -9.21 5.08
CA LEU A 94 -4.73 -7.78 4.87
C LEU A 94 -4.55 -6.94 6.15
N LEU A 95 -4.82 -7.50 7.33
CA LEU A 95 -4.54 -6.83 8.60
C LEU A 95 -3.04 -6.77 8.90
N ASN A 96 -2.28 -7.85 8.62
CA ASN A 96 -0.82 -7.82 8.74
C ASN A 96 -0.19 -6.82 7.75
N ASP A 97 -0.65 -6.82 6.50
CA ASP A 97 -0.21 -5.85 5.49
C ASP A 97 -0.53 -4.41 5.95
N HIS A 98 -1.67 -4.17 6.61
CA HIS A 98 -2.01 -2.88 7.20
C HIS A 98 -0.97 -2.43 8.23
N GLU A 99 -0.68 -3.26 9.22
CA GLU A 99 0.28 -2.96 10.30
C GLU A 99 1.67 -2.66 9.75
N ARG A 100 2.10 -3.43 8.75
CA ARG A 100 3.38 -3.22 8.06
C ARG A 100 3.43 -1.88 7.33
N LEU A 101 2.36 -1.52 6.62
CA LEU A 101 2.26 -0.23 5.93
C LEU A 101 2.23 0.93 6.93
N THR A 102 1.43 0.84 7.99
CA THR A 102 1.38 1.85 9.07
C THR A 102 2.76 2.09 9.68
N SER A 103 3.48 1.01 9.98
CA SER A 103 4.85 1.08 10.50
C SER A 103 5.81 1.75 9.50
N SER A 104 5.68 1.42 8.21
CA SER A 104 6.51 2.00 7.15
C SER A 104 6.25 3.49 6.91
N LEU A 105 4.98 3.92 6.95
CA LEU A 105 4.61 5.33 6.83
C LEU A 105 5.10 6.12 8.06
N SER A 106 4.92 5.59 9.27
CA SER A 106 5.44 6.21 10.50
C SER A 106 6.96 6.39 10.44
N ASN A 107 7.70 5.36 10.00
CA ASN A 107 9.15 5.47 9.80
C ASN A 107 9.50 6.52 8.72
N SER A 108 8.73 6.61 7.64
CA SER A 108 8.92 7.63 6.60
C SER A 108 8.70 9.04 7.16
N ARG A 109 7.68 9.25 8.01
CA ARG A 109 7.42 10.52 8.69
C ARG A 109 8.61 10.94 9.53
N ARG A 110 9.12 10.02 10.36
CA ARG A 110 10.32 10.24 11.18
C ARG A 110 11.52 10.61 10.31
N LEU A 111 11.78 9.87 9.24
CA LEU A 111 12.88 10.16 8.32
C LEU A 111 12.74 11.55 7.66
N ILE A 112 11.53 12.00 7.31
CA ILE A 112 11.32 13.35 6.76
C ILE A 112 11.65 14.43 7.81
N ALA A 113 11.25 14.21 9.07
CA ALA A 113 11.50 15.15 10.16
C ALA A 113 13.00 15.26 10.50
N GLU A 114 13.69 14.12 10.59
CA GLU A 114 15.11 14.05 10.97
C GLU A 114 16.07 14.40 9.82
N CYS A 115 15.59 14.42 8.58
CA CYS A 115 16.46 14.63 7.42
C CYS A 115 16.80 16.11 7.21
N GLU A 116 18.06 16.45 7.51
CA GLU A 116 18.56 17.82 7.42
C GLU A 116 19.19 18.17 6.07
N SER A 117 19.64 17.17 5.31
CA SER A 117 20.30 17.36 4.01
C SER A 117 19.30 17.33 2.85
N PRO A 118 19.28 18.34 1.95
CA PRO A 118 18.41 18.36 0.76
C PRO A 118 18.57 17.13 -0.14
N THR A 119 19.80 16.63 -0.30
CA THR A 119 20.08 15.41 -1.08
C THR A 119 19.43 14.17 -0.46
N ASN A 120 19.48 14.05 0.87
CA ASN A 120 18.85 12.94 1.57
C ASN A 120 17.31 13.09 1.59
N LEU A 121 16.78 14.32 1.70
CA LEU A 121 15.35 14.59 1.62
C LEU A 121 14.75 14.14 0.29
N LEU A 122 15.46 14.28 -0.82
CA LEU A 122 15.01 13.78 -2.11
C LEU A 122 14.95 12.25 -2.20
N ARG A 123 15.90 11.57 -1.54
CA ARG A 123 15.87 10.11 -1.41
C ARG A 123 14.69 9.67 -0.55
N VAL A 124 14.49 10.33 0.58
CA VAL A 124 13.34 10.09 1.47
C VAL A 124 12.04 10.32 0.72
N GLN A 125 11.90 11.44 0.01
CA GLN A 125 10.71 11.75 -0.80
C GLN A 125 10.45 10.69 -1.88
N SER A 126 11.50 10.14 -2.49
CA SER A 126 11.38 9.05 -3.46
C SER A 126 10.87 7.76 -2.78
N GLY A 127 11.37 7.45 -1.59
CA GLY A 127 10.87 6.33 -0.76
C GLY A 127 9.41 6.51 -0.35
N VAL A 128 9.02 7.71 0.08
CA VAL A 128 7.64 8.05 0.45
C VAL A 128 6.68 7.82 -0.72
N ARG A 129 7.07 8.18 -1.95
CA ARG A 129 6.27 7.91 -3.15
C ARG A 129 6.09 6.41 -3.41
N ILE A 130 7.10 5.59 -3.10
CA ILE A 130 7.00 4.13 -3.24
C ILE A 130 6.01 3.58 -2.20
N HIS A 131 6.12 4.00 -0.94
CA HIS A 131 5.19 3.59 0.11
C HIS A 131 3.76 4.04 -0.19
N ALA A 132 3.55 5.26 -0.67
CA ALA A 132 2.24 5.74 -1.10
C ALA A 132 1.63 4.87 -2.22
N LYS A 133 2.44 4.43 -3.19
CA LYS A 133 1.97 3.48 -4.22
C LYS A 133 1.57 2.14 -3.62
N TRP A 134 2.32 1.62 -2.65
CA TRP A 134 1.96 0.39 -1.97
C TRP A 134 0.65 0.52 -1.20
N VAL A 135 0.41 1.66 -0.55
CA VAL A 135 -0.89 1.96 0.06
C VAL A 135 -2.00 1.93 -0.98
N VAL A 136 -1.83 2.57 -2.14
CA VAL A 136 -2.87 2.53 -3.20
C VAL A 136 -3.17 1.09 -3.65
N GLN A 137 -2.14 0.25 -3.81
CA GLN A 137 -2.35 -1.17 -4.16
C GLN A 137 -3.04 -1.94 -3.04
N TYR A 138 -2.66 -1.67 -1.79
CA TYR A 138 -3.30 -2.25 -0.62
C TYR A 138 -4.77 -1.85 -0.52
N SER A 139 -5.11 -0.56 -0.61
CA SER A 139 -6.48 -0.08 -0.57
C SER A 139 -7.32 -0.68 -1.71
N ARG A 140 -6.72 -0.90 -2.89
CA ARG A 140 -7.40 -1.61 -3.99
C ARG A 140 -7.69 -3.07 -3.65
N ARG A 141 -6.73 -3.80 -3.08
CA ARG A 141 -6.92 -5.19 -2.62
C ARG A 141 -8.03 -5.27 -1.57
N VAL A 142 -8.02 -4.36 -0.61
CA VAL A 142 -9.06 -4.27 0.42
C VAL A 142 -10.45 -4.07 -0.18
N ARG A 143 -10.61 -3.20 -1.17
CA ARG A 143 -11.91 -3.01 -1.84
C ARG A 143 -12.38 -4.28 -2.54
N ILE A 144 -11.50 -4.92 -3.32
CA ILE A 144 -11.83 -6.18 -4.03
C ILE A 144 -12.26 -7.26 -3.02
N PHE A 145 -11.50 -7.41 -1.93
CA PHE A 145 -11.81 -8.33 -0.86
C PHE A 145 -13.17 -8.03 -0.23
N SER A 146 -13.42 -6.76 0.12
CA SER A 146 -14.66 -6.30 0.75
C SER A 146 -15.87 -6.57 -0.14
N ASP A 147 -15.79 -6.23 -1.43
CA ASP A 147 -16.84 -6.50 -2.41
C ASP A 147 -17.11 -8.00 -2.60
N GLY A 148 -16.05 -8.82 -2.57
CA GLY A 148 -16.14 -10.28 -2.63
C GLY A 148 -16.83 -10.86 -1.39
N ALA A 149 -16.40 -10.45 -0.20
CA ALA A 149 -16.95 -10.89 1.07
C ALA A 149 -18.44 -10.51 1.21
N ILE A 150 -18.82 -9.30 0.81
CA ILE A 150 -20.22 -8.85 0.80
C ILE A 150 -21.06 -9.71 -0.17
N ARG A 151 -20.55 -9.94 -1.38
CA ARG A 151 -21.26 -10.75 -2.39
C ARG A 151 -21.51 -12.18 -1.91
N ASP A 152 -20.51 -12.80 -1.30
CA ASP A 152 -20.63 -14.16 -0.77
C ASP A 152 -21.54 -14.21 0.46
N GLY A 153 -21.48 -13.21 1.34
CA GLY A 153 -22.42 -13.08 2.45
C GLY A 153 -23.88 -12.98 2.00
N ILE A 154 -24.17 -12.19 0.96
CA ILE A 154 -25.51 -12.09 0.36
C ILE A 154 -25.95 -13.44 -0.24
N ARG A 155 -25.05 -14.12 -0.97
CA ARG A 155 -25.31 -15.44 -1.55
C ARG A 155 -25.69 -16.45 -0.47
N ASP A 156 -24.90 -16.53 0.60
CA ASP A 156 -25.12 -17.45 1.72
C ASP A 156 -26.45 -17.16 2.43
N GLY A 157 -26.78 -15.88 2.61
CA GLY A 157 -28.06 -15.44 3.17
C GLY A 157 -29.25 -15.89 2.32
N LEU A 158 -29.19 -15.66 1.00
CA LEU A 158 -30.23 -16.09 0.05
C LEU A 158 -30.37 -17.61 0.00
N GLN A 159 -29.27 -18.36 0.01
CA GLN A 159 -29.30 -19.82 0.01
C GLN A 159 -29.97 -20.37 1.28
N LYS A 160 -29.70 -19.78 2.45
CA LYS A 160 -30.38 -20.14 3.71
C LYS A 160 -31.89 -19.88 3.62
N GLU A 161 -32.33 -18.75 3.08
CA GLU A 161 -33.75 -18.45 2.92
C GLU A 161 -34.45 -19.37 1.89
N LEU A 162 -33.79 -19.72 0.79
CA LEU A 162 -34.32 -20.67 -0.18
C LEU A 162 -34.47 -22.09 0.40
N LEU A 163 -33.53 -22.51 1.26
CA LEU A 163 -33.61 -23.80 1.96
C LEU A 163 -34.75 -23.82 2.99
N LYS A 164 -35.01 -22.70 3.69
CA LYS A 164 -36.17 -22.56 4.59
C LYS A 164 -37.50 -22.62 3.86
N LYS A 165 -37.55 -22.17 2.60
CA LYS A 165 -38.77 -22.16 1.77
C LYS A 165 -39.02 -23.46 0.99
N LYS A 166 -38.21 -24.51 1.11
CA LYS A 166 -38.58 -25.81 0.54
C LYS A 166 -39.76 -26.38 1.36
N PRO A 167 -40.99 -26.47 0.82
CA PRO A 167 -42.04 -27.22 1.48
C PRO A 167 -41.56 -28.68 1.52
N GLY A 168 -41.69 -29.32 2.68
CA GLY A 168 -41.43 -30.74 2.80
C GLY A 168 -42.18 -31.47 1.69
N ARG A 169 -41.45 -32.16 0.81
CA ARG A 169 -42.03 -33.26 0.05
C ARG A 169 -42.48 -34.27 1.12
N SER A 170 -43.77 -34.25 1.43
CA SER A 170 -44.42 -35.32 2.18
C SER A 170 -44.06 -36.63 1.48
N PRO A 171 -43.54 -37.65 2.17
CA PRO A 171 -43.31 -38.94 1.53
C PRO A 171 -44.68 -39.44 1.08
N ALA A 172 -44.86 -39.54 -0.25
CA ALA A 172 -46.03 -40.19 -0.80
C ALA A 172 -46.07 -41.61 -0.22
N GLN A 173 -47.06 -41.87 0.63
CA GLN A 173 -47.38 -43.22 1.07
C GLN A 173 -47.66 -44.05 -0.20
N PRO A 174 -47.08 -45.25 -0.32
CA PRO A 174 -47.41 -46.12 -1.43
C PRO A 174 -48.88 -46.52 -1.28
N ALA A 175 -49.70 -46.14 -2.25
CA ALA A 175 -51.06 -46.65 -2.36
C ALA A 175 -50.98 -48.15 -2.66
N LEU A 176 -51.32 -48.97 -1.66
CA LEU A 176 -51.65 -50.38 -1.83
C LEU A 176 -53.02 -50.48 -2.50
N LEU A 177 -53.05 -50.89 -3.77
CA LEU A 177 -54.15 -51.62 -4.40
C LEU A 177 -53.56 -52.62 -5.40
#